data_AF-A0A6I7XC93-F1
#
_entry.id   AF-A0A6I7XC93-F1
#
_cell.length_a   1.000
_cell.length_b   1.000
_cell.length_c   1.000
_cell.angle_alpha   90.00
_cell.angle_beta   90.00
_cell.angle_gamma   90.00
#
_symmetry.space_group_name_H-M   'P 1'
#
loop_
_entity.id
_entity.type
_entity.pdbx_description
1 polymer ?
#
loop_
_entity_poly.entity_id
_entity_poly.type
_entity_poly.pdbx_seq_one_letter_code
_entity_poly.pdbx_strand_id
1 'polypeptide(L)'
;MKVILKKGYSVSRNIVRYLLKKHEYVKRKAQKNITMGGHPDRNAQFENITQLKQDYLDAGNPVISMDTTKKELLGTFYRTGSLYTQAAIQTNDHDFPSSATGSVIPHGCYDLKRNTGYITLGTSHDTSEFACDSLFQWWVNEGIIHYPKAKSLLILCDGGGSNSSRHYIFKEDLQKTANALGLEIRIAHYPPYTSKYNPIEHRFFPHVTRACEGVVFDSVETVKTLSSSTSTSKGLTTIVHILDKIYETGRKYAADFKEIMPIVFDTHLPKWNYRAIPQE
;
A
#
# COMPACT_ATOMS: atom_id res chain seq x y z
N MET A 1 19.40 1.09 -34.80
CA MET A 1 20.14 0.11 -35.65
C MET A 1 19.21 -0.63 -36.60
N LYS A 2 18.35 -1.55 -36.15
CA LYS A 2 17.45 -2.35 -37.04
C LYS A 2 16.59 -1.50 -38.00
N VAL A 3 16.02 -0.39 -37.53
CA VAL A 3 15.19 0.51 -38.36
C VAL A 3 16.00 1.28 -39.41
N ILE A 4 17.26 1.62 -39.12
CA ILE A 4 18.13 2.40 -40.00
C ILE A 4 18.72 1.50 -41.10
N LEU A 5 19.09 0.26 -40.75
CA LEU A 5 19.53 -0.77 -41.70
C LEU A 5 18.43 -1.13 -42.71
N LYS A 6 17.16 -1.22 -42.26
CA LYS A 6 16.00 -1.41 -43.16
C LYS A 6 15.81 -0.27 -44.17
N LYS A 7 16.37 0.91 -43.92
CA LYS A 7 16.35 2.06 -44.84
C LYS A 7 17.61 2.15 -45.72
N GLY A 8 18.46 1.12 -45.74
CA GLY A 8 19.65 1.04 -46.60
C GLY A 8 20.90 1.73 -46.05
N TYR A 9 20.85 2.28 -44.83
CA TYR A 9 21.99 2.98 -44.24
C TYR A 9 22.80 2.06 -43.31
N SER A 10 24.09 1.90 -43.60
CA SER A 10 25.06 1.26 -42.71
C SER A 10 25.75 2.31 -41.85
N VAL A 11 25.39 2.38 -40.57
CA VAL A 11 25.98 3.34 -39.61
C VAL A 11 26.41 2.63 -38.33
N SER A 12 27.56 3.02 -37.79
CA SER A 12 28.09 2.44 -36.56
C SER A 12 27.35 2.95 -35.31
N ARG A 13 27.44 2.20 -34.20
CA ARG A 13 26.87 2.59 -32.90
C ARG A 13 27.38 3.96 -32.43
N ASN A 14 28.63 4.30 -32.75
CA ASN A 14 29.26 5.56 -32.38
C ASN A 14 28.63 6.74 -33.14
N ILE A 15 28.39 6.59 -34.45
CA ILE A 15 27.69 7.58 -35.25
C ILE A 15 26.27 7.79 -34.72
N VAL A 16 25.55 6.71 -34.38
CA VAL A 16 24.21 6.84 -33.78
C VAL A 16 24.26 7.59 -32.44
N ARG A 17 25.22 7.30 -31.56
CA ARG A 17 25.37 8.01 -30.28
C ARG A 17 25.69 9.50 -30.51
N TYR A 18 26.57 9.81 -31.46
CA TYR A 18 26.88 11.18 -31.85
C TYR A 18 25.64 11.91 -32.36
N LEU A 19 24.87 11.30 -33.26
CA LEU A 19 23.64 11.87 -33.81
C LEU A 19 22.59 12.10 -32.72
N LEU A 20 22.39 11.15 -31.81
CA LEU A 20 21.50 11.33 -30.67
C LEU A 20 21.91 12.54 -29.84
N LYS A 21 23.20 12.69 -29.51
CA LYS A 21 23.71 13.85 -28.77
C LYS A 21 23.55 15.16 -29.57
N LYS A 22 23.91 15.16 -30.86
CA LYS A 22 23.80 16.30 -31.77
C LYS A 22 22.36 16.81 -31.89
N HIS A 23 21.39 15.90 -31.82
CA HIS A 23 19.96 16.21 -31.86
C HIS A 23 19.30 16.20 -30.47
N GLU A 24 20.10 16.36 -29.40
CA GLU A 24 19.63 16.54 -28.01
C GLU A 24 18.76 15.39 -27.46
N TYR A 25 18.87 14.21 -28.05
CA TYR A 25 18.29 13.00 -27.48
C TYR A 25 19.09 12.57 -26.25
N VAL A 26 18.43 12.65 -25.10
CA VAL A 26 18.94 12.13 -23.82
C VAL A 26 18.15 10.91 -23.39
N LYS A 27 18.78 10.03 -22.60
CA LYS A 27 18.07 8.92 -21.97
C LYS A 27 17.11 9.48 -20.91
N ARG A 28 15.83 9.16 -21.04
CA ARG A 28 14.80 9.51 -20.04
C ARG A 28 14.09 8.24 -19.58
N LYS A 29 13.76 8.18 -18.30
CA LYS A 29 12.87 7.14 -17.76
C LYS A 29 11.42 7.56 -18.05
N ALA A 30 10.62 6.66 -18.60
CA ALA A 30 9.19 6.89 -18.77
C ALA A 30 8.52 7.24 -17.42
N GLN A 31 7.59 8.20 -17.43
CA GLN A 31 6.89 8.67 -16.24
C GLN A 31 5.40 8.30 -16.31
N LYS A 32 4.84 7.79 -15.21
CA LYS A 32 3.42 7.43 -15.10
C LYS A 32 2.57 8.66 -14.73
N ASN A 33 2.56 9.69 -15.59
CA ASN A 33 1.93 10.98 -15.27
C ASN A 33 0.63 11.27 -16.05
N ILE A 34 0.24 10.38 -16.97
CA ILE A 34 -1.00 10.53 -17.73
C ILE A 34 -2.16 9.99 -16.88
N THR A 35 -3.16 10.82 -16.62
CA THR A 35 -4.34 10.45 -15.86
C THR A 35 -5.28 9.59 -16.72
N MET A 36 -5.67 8.42 -16.20
CA MET A 36 -6.55 7.46 -16.89
C MET A 36 -8.03 7.88 -16.92
N GLY A 37 -8.44 8.82 -16.07
CA GLY A 37 -9.81 9.34 -16.01
C GLY A 37 -10.01 10.37 -14.89
N GLY A 38 -11.12 11.12 -14.94
CA GLY A 38 -11.55 12.04 -13.89
C GLY A 38 -12.92 11.62 -13.33
N HIS A 39 -13.19 11.95 -12.06
CA HIS A 39 -14.51 11.81 -11.45
C HIS A 39 -15.05 13.22 -11.14
N PRO A 40 -16.34 13.52 -11.40
CA PRO A 40 -16.92 14.85 -11.12
C PRO A 40 -16.70 15.26 -9.66
N ASP A 41 -16.97 14.35 -8.72
CA ASP A 41 -16.80 14.61 -7.27
C ASP A 41 -15.36 14.51 -6.76
N ARG A 42 -14.35 14.48 -7.65
CA ARG A 42 -12.95 14.35 -7.22
C ARG A 42 -12.56 15.48 -6.28
N ASN A 43 -12.83 16.73 -6.64
CA ASN A 43 -12.42 17.85 -5.79
C ASN A 43 -13.13 17.84 -4.43
N ALA A 44 -14.46 17.64 -4.45
CA ALA A 44 -15.27 17.56 -3.25
C ALA A 44 -14.76 16.48 -2.27
N GLN A 45 -14.37 15.31 -2.77
CA GLN A 45 -13.81 14.27 -1.91
C GLN A 45 -12.44 14.63 -1.33
N PHE A 46 -11.60 15.36 -2.06
CA PHE A 46 -10.30 15.80 -1.54
C PHE A 46 -10.45 16.88 -0.46
N GLU A 47 -11.40 17.80 -0.63
CA GLU A 47 -11.77 18.78 0.38
C GLU A 47 -12.33 18.10 1.63
N ASN A 48 -13.24 17.14 1.45
CA ASN A 48 -13.79 16.34 2.54
C ASN A 48 -12.71 15.56 3.31
N ILE A 49 -11.81 14.87 2.61
CA ILE A 49 -10.66 14.19 3.25
C ILE A 49 -9.80 15.21 4.00
N THR A 50 -9.60 16.40 3.46
CA THR A 50 -8.82 17.45 4.12
C THR A 50 -9.47 17.89 5.42
N GLN A 51 -10.78 18.12 5.41
CA GLN A 51 -11.55 18.48 6.60
C GLN A 51 -11.54 17.35 7.64
N LEU A 52 -11.84 16.12 7.23
CA LEU A 52 -11.85 14.96 8.13
C LEU A 52 -10.50 14.74 8.82
N LYS A 53 -9.39 14.88 8.09
CA LYS A 53 -8.06 14.80 8.72
C LYS A 53 -7.88 15.87 9.79
N GLN A 54 -8.26 17.11 9.50
CA GLN A 54 -8.14 18.21 10.44
C GLN A 54 -8.97 17.95 11.70
N ASP A 55 -10.23 17.60 11.54
CA ASP A 55 -11.15 17.31 12.64
C ASP A 55 -10.62 16.19 13.56
N TYR A 56 -10.10 15.10 12.98
CA TYR A 56 -9.55 13.99 13.76
C TYR A 56 -8.27 14.38 14.48
N LEU A 57 -7.37 15.11 13.81
CA LEU A 57 -6.11 15.56 14.42
C LEU A 57 -6.38 16.53 15.59
N ASP A 58 -7.32 17.47 15.42
CA ASP A 58 -7.73 18.44 16.44
C ASP A 58 -8.42 17.76 17.62
N ALA A 59 -9.22 16.72 17.38
CA ALA A 59 -9.82 15.88 18.42
C ALA A 59 -8.80 14.95 19.11
N GLY A 60 -7.54 14.94 18.69
CA GLY A 60 -6.50 14.08 19.22
C GLY A 60 -6.57 12.62 18.76
N ASN A 61 -7.49 12.30 17.84
CA ASN A 61 -7.68 10.98 17.27
C ASN A 61 -6.63 10.65 16.20
N PRO A 62 -6.31 9.37 15.99
CA PRO A 62 -5.40 8.92 14.94
C PRO A 62 -5.99 9.11 13.54
N VAL A 63 -5.09 9.42 12.60
CA VAL A 63 -5.35 9.40 11.16
C VAL A 63 -4.28 8.52 10.53
N ILE A 64 -4.71 7.41 9.92
CA ILE A 64 -3.81 6.51 9.20
C ILE A 64 -4.16 6.45 7.72
N SER A 65 -3.17 6.13 6.90
CA SER A 65 -3.33 5.78 5.50
C SER A 65 -2.97 4.30 5.34
N MET A 66 -3.84 3.54 4.69
CA MET A 66 -3.78 2.09 4.63
C MET A 66 -3.80 1.61 3.18
N ASP A 67 -2.96 0.64 2.85
CA ASP A 67 -2.93 0.00 1.53
C ASP A 67 -2.10 -1.30 1.55
N THR A 68 -2.31 -2.16 0.56
CA THR A 68 -1.45 -3.33 0.29
C THR A 68 -0.40 -2.95 -0.74
N THR A 69 0.88 -3.21 -0.46
CA THR A 69 1.92 -3.02 -1.47
C THR A 69 2.07 -4.25 -2.37
N LYS A 70 2.97 -4.17 -3.35
CA LYS A 70 3.24 -5.26 -4.27
C LYS A 70 3.53 -6.56 -3.49
N LYS A 71 2.85 -7.65 -3.88
CA LYS A 71 3.18 -9.02 -3.47
C LYS A 71 4.60 -9.36 -3.93
N GLU A 72 5.43 -9.82 -3.00
CA GLU A 72 6.83 -10.16 -3.25
C GLU A 72 7.03 -11.67 -3.24
N LEU A 73 7.82 -12.16 -4.19
CA LEU A 73 8.18 -13.58 -4.28
C LEU A 73 9.42 -13.84 -3.42
N LEU A 74 9.39 -14.96 -2.68
CA LEU A 74 10.53 -15.43 -1.91
C LEU A 74 11.34 -16.42 -2.73
N GLY A 75 12.66 -16.29 -2.68
CA GLY A 75 13.61 -17.10 -3.44
C GLY A 75 14.68 -16.26 -4.11
N THR A 76 15.42 -16.88 -5.02
CA THR A 76 16.64 -16.34 -5.64
C THR A 76 16.34 -15.39 -6.81
N PHE A 77 15.38 -14.48 -6.62
CA PHE A 77 14.89 -13.55 -7.66
C PHE A 77 15.74 -12.29 -7.78
N TYR A 78 15.94 -11.81 -9.01
CA TYR A 78 16.62 -10.54 -9.24
C TYR A 78 15.78 -9.36 -8.74
N ARG A 79 16.45 -8.41 -8.06
CA ARG A 79 15.88 -7.11 -7.71
C ARG A 79 16.81 -6.00 -8.18
N THR A 80 16.22 -4.95 -8.74
CA THR A 80 16.98 -3.75 -9.12
C THR A 80 17.63 -3.14 -7.88
N GLY A 81 18.90 -2.79 -7.99
CA GLY A 81 19.68 -2.21 -6.90
C GLY A 81 21.15 -2.61 -6.93
N SER A 82 21.90 -2.21 -5.91
CA SER A 82 23.28 -2.63 -5.69
C SER A 82 23.57 -2.65 -4.20
N LEU A 83 24.41 -3.59 -3.76
CA LEU A 83 24.73 -3.83 -2.37
C LEU A 83 26.24 -3.85 -2.15
N TYR A 84 26.67 -3.51 -0.95
CA TYR A 84 28.03 -3.79 -0.50
C TYR A 84 28.10 -5.24 -0.04
N THR A 85 28.76 -6.09 -0.83
CA THR A 85 28.93 -7.51 -0.54
C THR A 85 30.38 -7.93 -0.81
N GLN A 86 30.86 -8.97 -0.13
CA GLN A 86 32.21 -9.51 -0.35
C GLN A 86 32.32 -10.34 -1.63
N ALA A 87 31.20 -10.83 -2.14
CA ALA A 87 31.10 -11.62 -3.36
C ALA A 87 29.80 -11.32 -4.10
N ALA A 88 29.75 -11.65 -5.40
CA ALA A 88 28.55 -11.50 -6.21
C ALA A 88 27.45 -12.46 -5.74
N ILE A 89 26.30 -11.91 -5.36
CA ILE A 89 25.10 -12.69 -5.06
C ILE A 89 24.54 -13.23 -6.38
N GLN A 90 24.37 -14.55 -6.48
CA GLN A 90 23.78 -15.19 -7.65
C GLN A 90 22.25 -15.14 -7.54
N THR A 91 21.59 -14.76 -8.62
CA THR A 91 20.14 -14.84 -8.79
C THR A 91 19.81 -15.74 -9.97
N ASN A 92 18.55 -16.17 -10.08
CA ASN A 92 18.07 -16.89 -11.26
C ASN A 92 18.33 -16.05 -12.52
N ASP A 93 18.63 -16.72 -13.64
CA ASP A 93 18.70 -16.09 -14.96
C ASP A 93 17.31 -15.72 -15.50
N HIS A 94 16.27 -16.40 -15.00
CA HIS A 94 14.86 -16.15 -15.27
C HIS A 94 14.00 -16.15 -14.00
N ASP A 95 13.22 -15.08 -13.81
CA ASP A 95 12.35 -14.91 -12.66
C ASP A 95 10.92 -15.41 -12.96
N PHE A 96 10.67 -16.71 -12.76
CA PHE A 96 9.33 -17.29 -12.87
C PHE A 96 8.65 -17.44 -11.49
N PRO A 97 7.37 -17.06 -11.33
CA PRO A 97 6.64 -17.26 -10.08
C PRO A 97 6.60 -18.71 -9.58
N SER A 98 6.65 -19.69 -10.49
CA SER A 98 6.70 -21.12 -10.14
C SER A 98 7.99 -21.55 -9.44
N SER A 99 9.06 -20.76 -9.54
CA SER A 99 10.34 -21.00 -8.88
C SER A 99 10.41 -20.39 -7.48
N ALA A 100 9.33 -19.74 -7.02
CA ALA A 100 9.29 -19.12 -5.71
C ALA A 100 9.12 -20.18 -4.61
N THR A 101 9.87 -20.04 -3.53
CA THR A 101 9.72 -20.86 -2.32
C THR A 101 8.52 -20.43 -1.48
N GLY A 102 7.99 -19.25 -1.76
CA GLY A 102 6.83 -18.69 -1.11
C GLY A 102 6.56 -17.27 -1.61
N SER A 103 5.65 -16.59 -0.93
CA SER A 103 5.39 -15.19 -1.22
C SER A 103 4.96 -14.45 0.02
N VAL A 104 5.29 -13.18 0.08
CA VAL A 104 4.89 -12.29 1.16
C VAL A 104 4.05 -11.15 0.61
N ILE A 105 3.01 -10.78 1.35
CA ILE A 105 2.09 -9.71 1.03
C ILE A 105 2.23 -8.66 2.14
N PRO A 106 2.96 -7.56 1.89
CA PRO A 106 3.08 -6.49 2.87
C PRO A 106 1.83 -5.60 2.80
N HIS A 107 1.11 -5.53 3.91
CA HIS A 107 0.02 -4.59 4.11
C HIS A 107 0.45 -3.51 5.10
N GLY A 108 0.28 -2.24 4.72
CA GLY A 108 0.80 -1.11 5.48
C GLY A 108 -0.27 -0.26 6.13
N CYS A 109 0.03 0.24 7.32
CA CYS A 109 -0.66 1.35 7.98
C CYS A 109 0.37 2.48 8.21
N TYR A 110 0.13 3.66 7.66
CA TYR A 110 0.99 4.83 7.85
C TYR A 110 0.27 5.86 8.71
N ASP A 111 0.78 6.10 9.92
CA ASP A 111 0.26 7.11 10.83
C ASP A 111 0.74 8.50 10.42
N LEU A 112 -0.20 9.35 10.00
CA LEU A 112 0.08 10.69 9.49
C LEU A 112 0.57 11.65 10.57
N LYS A 113 0.13 11.48 11.82
CA LYS A 113 0.43 12.37 12.94
C LYS A 113 1.81 12.07 13.51
N ARG A 114 2.12 10.78 13.67
CA ARG A 114 3.38 10.32 14.26
C ARG A 114 4.50 10.15 13.23
N ASN A 115 4.15 10.14 11.94
CA ASN A 115 5.08 9.82 10.86
C ASN A 115 5.71 8.44 11.06
N THR A 116 4.91 7.44 11.45
CA THR A 116 5.38 6.07 11.69
C THR A 116 4.64 5.10 10.77
N GLY A 117 5.38 4.19 10.14
CA GLY A 117 4.84 3.11 9.35
C GLY A 117 4.74 1.81 10.13
N TYR A 118 3.70 1.04 9.88
CA TYR A 118 3.52 -0.32 10.38
C TYR A 118 3.23 -1.23 9.21
N ILE A 119 3.95 -2.33 9.08
CA ILE A 119 3.75 -3.33 8.02
C ILE A 119 3.40 -4.66 8.66
N THR A 120 2.29 -5.24 8.22
CA THR A 120 1.97 -6.64 8.46
C THR A 120 2.37 -7.44 7.22
N LEU A 121 3.24 -8.42 7.39
CA LEU A 121 3.66 -9.36 6.36
C LEU A 121 2.75 -10.59 6.41
N GLY A 122 1.84 -10.71 5.45
CA GLY A 122 0.99 -11.88 5.27
C GLY A 122 1.65 -12.94 4.38
N THR A 123 1.40 -14.21 4.67
CA THR A 123 2.01 -15.37 3.99
C THR A 123 1.07 -16.08 3.01
N SER A 124 -0.20 -15.66 2.93
CA SER A 124 -1.22 -16.32 2.10
C SER A 124 -1.84 -15.39 1.03
N HIS A 125 -2.94 -14.70 1.35
CA HIS A 125 -3.75 -13.96 0.39
C HIS A 125 -4.11 -12.54 0.86
N ASP A 126 -4.15 -11.60 -0.09
CA ASP A 126 -4.63 -10.24 0.15
C ASP A 126 -6.17 -10.23 0.12
N THR A 127 -6.77 -10.30 1.30
CA THR A 127 -8.23 -10.32 1.49
C THR A 127 -8.66 -9.18 2.41
N SER A 128 -9.95 -8.84 2.41
CA SER A 128 -10.49 -7.86 3.36
C SER A 128 -10.27 -8.26 4.81
N GLU A 129 -10.29 -9.56 5.11
CA GLU A 129 -9.98 -10.09 6.43
C GLU A 129 -8.52 -9.84 6.79
N PHE A 130 -7.58 -10.07 5.85
CA PHE A 130 -6.17 -9.78 6.07
C PHE A 130 -5.91 -8.28 6.29
N ALA A 131 -6.57 -7.41 5.53
CA ALA A 131 -6.47 -5.96 5.72
C ALA A 131 -6.98 -5.53 7.11
N CYS A 132 -8.11 -6.10 7.55
CA CYS A 132 -8.72 -5.81 8.85
C CYS A 132 -7.92 -6.40 10.03
N ASP A 133 -7.36 -7.60 9.88
CA ASP A 133 -6.43 -8.18 10.85
C ASP A 133 -5.13 -7.36 10.93
N SER A 134 -4.63 -6.86 9.80
CA SER A 134 -3.46 -5.97 9.77
C SER A 134 -3.71 -4.67 10.51
N LEU A 135 -4.90 -4.09 10.35
CA LEU A 135 -5.36 -2.93 11.11
C LEU A 135 -5.45 -3.25 12.61
N PHE A 136 -6.05 -4.38 12.97
CA PHE A 136 -6.13 -4.85 14.35
C PHE A 136 -4.74 -4.96 14.98
N GLN A 137 -3.79 -5.60 14.29
CA GLN A 137 -2.41 -5.75 14.75
C GLN A 137 -1.72 -4.39 14.94
N TRP A 138 -1.90 -3.44 14.02
CA TRP A 138 -1.36 -2.09 14.22
C TRP A 138 -1.95 -1.44 15.47
N TRP A 139 -3.26 -1.54 15.68
CA TRP A 139 -3.92 -0.90 16.82
C TRP A 139 -3.42 -1.47 18.15
N VAL A 140 -3.44 -2.79 18.31
CA VAL A 140 -3.10 -3.43 19.60
C VAL A 140 -1.62 -3.31 19.95
N ASN A 141 -0.73 -3.28 18.95
CA ASN A 141 0.71 -3.18 19.18
C ASN A 141 1.22 -1.74 19.27
N GLU A 142 0.60 -0.79 18.55
CA GLU A 142 1.08 0.60 18.48
C GLU A 142 -0.03 1.62 18.74
N GLY A 143 -1.17 1.51 18.05
CA GLY A 143 -2.23 2.51 18.10
C GLY A 143 -2.71 2.82 19.52
N ILE A 144 -3.06 1.79 20.30
CA ILE A 144 -3.58 1.96 21.67
C ILE A 144 -2.57 2.60 22.63
N ILE A 145 -1.27 2.37 22.42
CA ILE A 145 -0.19 2.92 23.25
C ILE A 145 -0.07 4.42 23.03
N HIS A 146 -0.15 4.85 21.76
CA HIS A 146 0.04 6.26 21.38
C HIS A 146 -1.25 7.08 21.41
N TYR A 147 -2.41 6.41 21.39
CA TYR A 147 -3.74 7.03 21.37
C TYR A 147 -4.68 6.44 22.44
N PRO A 148 -4.29 6.42 23.73
CA PRO A 148 -5.05 5.74 24.78
C PRO A 148 -6.43 6.36 25.08
N LYS A 149 -6.68 7.59 24.59
CA LYS A 149 -7.96 8.31 24.75
C LYS A 149 -8.74 8.44 23.45
N ALA A 150 -8.26 7.86 22.35
CA ALA A 150 -8.95 7.97 21.08
C ALA A 150 -10.29 7.25 21.14
N LYS A 151 -11.31 7.91 20.61
CA LYS A 151 -12.67 7.38 20.51
C LYS A 151 -13.01 6.97 19.09
N SER A 152 -12.24 7.46 18.12
CA SER A 152 -12.42 7.14 16.72
C SER A 152 -11.09 7.13 15.99
N LEU A 153 -11.02 6.38 14.90
CA LEU A 153 -9.90 6.29 13.97
C LEU A 153 -10.38 6.68 12.57
N LEU A 154 -9.64 7.57 11.91
CA LEU A 154 -9.82 7.86 10.48
C LEU A 154 -8.82 7.06 9.67
N ILE A 155 -9.31 6.27 8.71
CA ILE A 155 -8.50 5.52 7.76
C ILE A 155 -8.70 6.07 6.36
N LEU A 156 -7.59 6.45 5.74
CA LEU A 156 -7.52 6.85 4.34
C LEU A 156 -7.09 5.64 3.51
N CYS A 157 -7.94 5.20 2.60
CA CYS A 157 -7.66 4.08 1.71
C CYS A 157 -7.80 4.52 0.26
N ASP A 158 -7.14 3.80 -0.65
CA ASP A 158 -7.65 3.76 -2.01
C ASP A 158 -8.98 2.99 -2.06
N GLY A 159 -9.63 2.90 -3.22
CA GLY A 159 -10.92 2.21 -3.37
C GLY A 159 -10.81 0.80 -3.97
N GLY A 160 -9.61 0.21 -4.00
CA GLY A 160 -9.26 -1.00 -4.73
C GLY A 160 -9.22 -2.27 -3.87
N GLY A 161 -8.77 -3.38 -4.45
CA GLY A 161 -8.32 -4.58 -3.73
C GLY A 161 -9.15 -5.05 -2.51
N SER A 162 -8.43 -5.35 -1.43
CA SER A 162 -8.94 -5.88 -0.16
C SER A 162 -9.69 -4.85 0.68
N ASN A 163 -9.50 -3.55 0.43
CA ASN A 163 -10.18 -2.43 1.07
C ASN A 163 -11.22 -1.76 0.14
N SER A 164 -11.80 -2.51 -0.80
CA SER A 164 -12.65 -1.95 -1.86
C SER A 164 -13.87 -1.21 -1.31
N SER A 165 -14.06 0.03 -1.77
CA SER A 165 -15.19 0.86 -1.37
C SER A 165 -16.55 0.28 -1.82
N ARG A 166 -16.55 -0.58 -2.85
CA ARG A 166 -17.75 -1.15 -3.48
C ARG A 166 -18.18 -2.47 -2.87
N HIS A 167 -17.26 -3.22 -2.29
CA HIS A 167 -17.56 -4.56 -1.79
C HIS A 167 -18.01 -4.49 -0.32
N TYR A 168 -19.08 -5.23 0.00
CA TYR A 168 -19.65 -5.27 1.34
C TYR A 168 -18.89 -6.20 2.29
N ILE A 169 -18.09 -7.14 1.77
CA ILE A 169 -17.24 -8.00 2.60
C ILE A 169 -16.22 -7.19 3.41
N PHE A 170 -15.61 -6.15 2.82
CA PHE A 170 -14.74 -5.26 3.55
C PHE A 170 -15.47 -4.50 4.66
N LYS A 171 -16.71 -4.08 4.42
CA LYS A 171 -17.56 -3.42 5.42
C LYS A 171 -17.91 -4.36 6.58
N GLU A 172 -18.19 -5.63 6.29
CA GLU A 172 -18.46 -6.64 7.31
C GLU A 172 -17.22 -6.92 8.17
N ASP A 173 -16.06 -7.17 7.54
CA ASP A 173 -14.81 -7.39 8.28
C ASP A 173 -14.42 -6.16 9.09
N LEU A 174 -14.58 -4.95 8.53
CA LEU A 174 -14.33 -3.70 9.23
C LEU A 174 -15.23 -3.54 10.46
N GLN A 175 -16.52 -3.90 10.33
CA GLN A 175 -17.44 -3.87 11.47
C GLN A 175 -17.00 -4.84 12.57
N LYS A 176 -16.61 -6.07 12.22
CA LYS A 176 -16.08 -7.05 13.18
C LYS A 176 -14.83 -6.48 13.89
N THR A 177 -13.94 -5.83 13.15
CA THR A 177 -12.77 -5.16 13.74
C THR A 177 -13.15 -4.00 14.64
N ALA A 178 -14.10 -3.15 14.27
CA ALA A 178 -14.58 -2.05 15.12
C ALA A 178 -15.13 -2.59 16.44
N ASN A 179 -15.97 -3.63 16.39
CA ASN A 179 -16.50 -4.31 17.57
C ASN A 179 -15.37 -4.89 18.44
N ALA A 180 -14.42 -5.60 17.85
CA ALA A 180 -13.30 -6.22 18.57
C ALA A 180 -12.38 -5.18 19.24
N LEU A 181 -12.22 -4.00 18.64
CA LEU A 181 -11.40 -2.92 19.17
C LEU A 181 -12.15 -2.01 20.14
N GLY A 182 -13.48 -2.05 20.17
CA GLY A 182 -14.30 -1.07 20.89
C GLY A 182 -14.07 0.36 20.39
N LEU A 183 -13.71 0.54 19.11
CA LEU A 183 -13.27 1.80 18.52
C LEU A 183 -14.08 2.11 17.27
N GLU A 184 -14.62 3.32 17.16
CA GLU A 184 -15.26 3.77 15.91
C GLU A 184 -14.22 3.90 14.81
N ILE A 185 -14.43 3.24 13.68
CA ILE A 185 -13.54 3.33 12.52
C ILE A 185 -14.27 4.02 11.37
N ARG A 186 -13.81 5.19 10.97
CA ARG A 186 -14.28 5.91 9.78
C ARG A 186 -13.33 5.66 8.62
N ILE A 187 -13.89 5.27 7.48
CA ILE A 187 -13.16 5.14 6.22
C ILE A 187 -13.45 6.38 5.36
N ALA A 188 -12.39 6.93 4.75
CA ALA A 188 -12.50 7.89 3.66
C ALA A 188 -11.66 7.42 2.47
N HIS A 189 -12.33 6.97 1.41
CA HIS A 189 -11.66 6.49 0.21
C HIS A 189 -11.24 7.63 -0.72
N TYR A 190 -10.07 7.48 -1.33
CA TYR A 190 -9.70 8.27 -2.50
C TYR A 190 -10.53 7.84 -3.73
N PRO A 191 -11.00 8.79 -4.57
CA PRO A 191 -11.71 8.47 -5.81
C PRO A 191 -10.91 7.56 -6.76
N PRO A 192 -11.56 6.89 -7.73
CA PRO A 192 -10.86 6.14 -8.77
C PRO A 192 -9.79 6.97 -9.49
N TYR A 193 -8.68 6.31 -9.87
CA TYR A 193 -7.52 6.93 -10.53
C TYR A 193 -6.77 7.98 -9.69
N THR A 194 -6.96 7.95 -8.36
CA THR A 194 -6.29 8.88 -7.44
C THR A 194 -5.49 8.19 -6.32
N SER A 195 -5.18 6.89 -6.44
CA SER A 195 -4.37 6.15 -5.45
C SER A 195 -3.03 6.82 -5.14
N LYS A 196 -2.40 7.51 -6.10
CA LYS A 196 -1.17 8.28 -5.89
C LYS A 196 -1.27 9.37 -4.80
N TYR A 197 -2.49 9.80 -4.45
CA TYR A 197 -2.74 10.78 -3.41
C TYR A 197 -2.97 10.14 -2.04
N ASN A 198 -3.11 8.81 -1.96
CA ASN A 198 -3.06 8.07 -0.71
C ASN A 198 -1.68 8.29 -0.07
N PRO A 199 -1.58 8.85 1.16
CA PRO A 199 -0.30 9.22 1.77
C PRO A 199 0.72 8.08 1.81
N ILE A 200 0.28 6.86 2.11
CA ILE A 200 1.14 5.68 2.22
C ILE A 200 1.95 5.40 0.93
N GLU A 201 1.34 5.62 -0.23
CA GLU A 201 1.92 5.37 -1.56
C GLU A 201 3.13 6.26 -1.87
N HIS A 202 3.20 7.46 -1.29
CA HIS A 202 4.25 8.43 -1.60
C HIS A 202 5.05 8.92 -0.38
N ARG A 203 4.59 8.65 0.84
CA ARG A 203 5.27 9.02 2.09
C ARG A 203 5.84 7.84 2.87
N PHE A 204 5.38 6.60 2.61
CA PHE A 204 5.85 5.43 3.34
C PHE A 204 6.46 4.37 2.42
N PHE A 205 5.67 3.74 1.54
CA PHE A 205 6.14 2.63 0.71
C PHE A 205 7.39 2.89 -0.15
N PRO A 206 7.59 4.10 -0.72
CA PRO A 206 8.84 4.36 -1.46
C PRO A 206 10.08 4.25 -0.58
N HIS A 207 9.99 4.51 0.72
CA HIS A 207 11.10 4.35 1.65
C HIS A 207 11.35 2.88 1.98
N VAL A 208 10.28 2.09 2.11
CA VAL A 208 10.37 0.62 2.29
C VAL A 208 11.01 -0.02 1.06
N THR A 209 10.59 0.38 -0.15
CA THR A 209 11.18 -0.12 -1.39
C THR A 209 12.67 0.17 -1.47
N ARG A 210 13.12 1.37 -1.04
CA ARG A 210 14.54 1.74 -1.01
C ARG A 210 15.33 0.92 0.01
N ALA A 211 14.77 0.66 1.20
CA ALA A 211 15.42 -0.17 2.22
C ALA A 211 15.66 -1.61 1.74
N CYS A 212 14.82 -2.09 0.82
CA CYS A 212 14.91 -3.42 0.24
C CYS A 212 15.63 -3.48 -1.13
N GLU A 213 16.20 -2.37 -1.61
CA GLU A 213 16.74 -2.27 -2.96
C GLU A 213 17.97 -3.18 -3.13
N GLY A 214 17.97 -4.00 -4.18
CA GLY A 214 19.08 -4.92 -4.51
C GLY A 214 19.19 -6.19 -3.64
N VAL A 215 18.41 -6.34 -2.57
CA VAL A 215 18.51 -7.50 -1.65
C VAL A 215 17.59 -8.64 -2.09
N VAL A 216 18.15 -9.84 -2.24
CA VAL A 216 17.36 -11.04 -2.52
C VAL A 216 16.49 -11.37 -1.31
N PHE A 217 15.19 -11.60 -1.55
CA PHE A 217 14.25 -11.98 -0.51
C PHE A 217 14.19 -13.50 -0.39
N ASP A 218 15.12 -14.08 0.35
CA ASP A 218 15.20 -15.53 0.58
C ASP A 218 14.14 -16.06 1.58
N SER A 219 13.70 -15.22 2.51
CA SER A 219 12.77 -15.55 3.59
C SER A 219 11.87 -14.38 3.98
N VAL A 220 10.77 -14.66 4.70
CA VAL A 220 9.89 -13.61 5.27
C VAL A 220 10.65 -12.77 6.30
N GLU A 221 11.55 -13.41 7.06
CA GLU A 221 12.41 -12.80 8.07
C GLU A 221 13.38 -11.78 7.47
N THR A 222 13.94 -12.06 6.30
CA THR A 222 14.76 -11.11 5.56
C THR A 222 13.94 -9.89 5.16
N VAL A 223 12.73 -10.09 4.63
CA VAL A 223 11.83 -8.99 4.27
C VAL A 223 11.47 -8.15 5.50
N LYS A 224 11.19 -8.80 6.64
CA LYS A 224 10.94 -8.13 7.92
C LYS A 224 12.12 -7.28 8.36
N THR A 225 13.33 -7.85 8.32
CA THR A 225 14.55 -7.18 8.76
C THR A 225 14.83 -5.94 7.93
N LEU A 226 14.77 -6.06 6.60
CA LEU A 226 14.99 -4.94 5.69
C LEU A 226 13.90 -3.88 5.82
N SER A 227 12.64 -4.29 5.84
CA SER A 227 11.51 -3.35 5.96
C SER A 227 11.57 -2.59 7.29
N SER A 228 11.95 -3.25 8.39
CA SER A 228 12.12 -2.62 9.72
C SER A 228 13.24 -1.57 9.75
N SER A 229 14.26 -1.69 8.88
CA SER A 229 15.34 -0.70 8.78
C SER A 229 14.92 0.62 8.13
N THR A 230 13.71 0.66 7.56
CA THR A 230 13.19 1.83 6.86
C THR A 230 13.06 3.02 7.79
N SER A 231 13.88 4.03 7.53
CA SER A 231 13.83 5.31 8.24
C SER A 231 14.14 6.48 7.32
N THR A 232 13.85 7.70 7.78
CA THR A 232 14.25 8.94 7.08
C THR A 232 14.82 9.97 8.03
N SER A 233 15.61 10.90 7.50
CA SER A 233 16.10 12.07 8.26
C SER A 233 14.99 12.97 8.79
N LYS A 234 13.76 12.84 8.29
CA LYS A 234 12.56 13.54 8.78
C LYS A 234 11.80 12.74 9.86
N GLY A 235 12.40 11.69 10.41
CA GLY A 235 11.86 10.95 11.55
C GLY A 235 10.87 9.85 11.20
N LEU A 236 10.73 9.47 9.92
CA LEU A 236 9.98 8.25 9.56
C LEU A 236 10.67 7.05 10.19
N THR A 237 9.92 6.20 10.88
CA THR A 237 10.36 4.88 11.35
C THR A 237 9.33 3.83 10.97
N THR A 238 9.75 2.56 10.98
CA THR A 238 8.92 1.45 10.50
C THR A 238 8.96 0.27 11.47
N ILE A 239 7.79 -0.26 11.76
CA ILE A 239 7.60 -1.45 12.58
C ILE A 239 7.02 -2.54 11.69
N VAL A 240 7.51 -3.77 11.83
CA VAL A 240 7.10 -4.87 10.97
C VAL A 240 6.72 -6.08 11.79
N HIS A 241 5.52 -6.59 11.52
CA HIS A 241 4.95 -7.78 12.14
C HIS A 241 4.71 -8.85 11.08
N ILE A 242 4.90 -10.12 11.42
CA ILE A 242 4.57 -11.24 10.53
C ILE A 242 3.28 -11.85 11.04
N LEU A 243 2.31 -11.98 10.14
CA LEU A 243 1.03 -12.60 10.45
C LEU A 243 0.89 -13.87 9.62
N ASP A 244 1.23 -15.00 10.25
CA ASP A 244 1.13 -16.31 9.63
C ASP A 244 -0.28 -16.88 9.83
N LYS A 245 -1.19 -16.45 8.96
CA LYS A 245 -2.58 -16.90 8.91
C LYS A 245 -2.97 -17.17 7.46
N ILE A 246 -3.72 -18.25 7.26
CA ILE A 246 -4.29 -18.60 5.96
C ILE A 246 -5.60 -17.83 5.80
N TYR A 247 -5.69 -17.00 4.75
CA TYR A 247 -6.89 -16.24 4.42
C TYR A 247 -7.59 -16.83 3.20
N GLU A 248 -8.85 -17.24 3.36
CA GLU A 248 -9.63 -17.81 2.27
C GLU A 248 -9.97 -16.75 1.21
N THR A 249 -9.81 -17.11 -0.07
CA THR A 249 -10.22 -16.26 -1.19
C THR A 249 -11.66 -16.54 -1.58
N GLY A 250 -12.34 -15.56 -2.18
CA GLY A 250 -13.71 -15.73 -2.67
C GLY A 250 -14.80 -15.76 -1.58
N ARG A 251 -14.46 -15.43 -0.33
CA ARG A 251 -15.43 -15.24 0.75
C ARG A 251 -16.51 -14.23 0.34
N LYS A 252 -17.74 -14.53 0.73
CA LYS A 252 -18.89 -13.62 0.60
C LYS A 252 -19.26 -13.10 1.98
N TYR A 253 -19.81 -11.89 2.02
CA TYR A 253 -20.41 -11.36 3.23
C TYR A 253 -21.67 -12.18 3.58
N ALA A 254 -22.08 -12.19 4.85
CA ALA A 254 -23.25 -12.91 5.32
C ALA A 254 -24.51 -12.47 4.54
N ALA A 255 -25.40 -13.41 4.23
CA ALA A 255 -26.54 -13.15 3.34
C ALA A 255 -27.45 -12.02 3.84
N ASP A 256 -27.61 -11.93 5.16
CA ASP A 256 -28.39 -10.95 5.90
C ASP A 256 -27.64 -9.64 6.17
N PHE A 257 -26.31 -9.57 5.96
CA PHE A 257 -25.49 -8.42 6.35
C PHE A 257 -26.02 -7.09 5.77
N LYS A 258 -26.58 -7.09 4.55
CA LYS A 258 -27.15 -5.86 3.95
C LYS A 258 -28.43 -5.39 4.62
N GLU A 259 -29.20 -6.30 5.19
CA GLU A 259 -30.46 -6.02 5.87
C GLU A 259 -30.21 -5.49 7.28
N ILE A 260 -29.22 -6.08 7.99
CA ILE A 260 -28.85 -5.72 9.36
C ILE A 260 -27.63 -4.79 9.44
N MET A 261 -27.17 -4.25 8.31
CA MET A 261 -25.88 -3.57 8.17
C MET A 261 -25.73 -2.42 9.19
N PRO A 262 -24.79 -2.52 10.15
CA PRO A 262 -24.58 -1.47 11.14
C PRO A 262 -23.70 -0.32 10.64
N ILE A 263 -23.11 -0.45 9.44
CA ILE A 263 -22.29 0.60 8.84
C ILE A 263 -23.12 1.85 8.61
N VAL A 264 -22.65 2.97 9.14
CA VAL A 264 -23.26 4.28 8.96
C VAL A 264 -22.56 5.01 7.81
N PHE A 265 -23.25 5.19 6.69
CA PHE A 265 -22.75 5.97 5.57
C PHE A 265 -22.83 7.47 5.86
N ASP A 266 -21.80 8.21 5.51
CA ASP A 266 -21.83 9.67 5.65
C ASP A 266 -22.77 10.29 4.61
N THR A 267 -23.40 11.42 4.95
CA THR A 267 -24.33 12.12 4.03
C THR A 267 -23.62 12.66 2.79
N HIS A 268 -22.38 13.12 2.95
CA HIS A 268 -21.57 13.62 1.87
C HIS A 268 -20.73 12.50 1.25
N LEU A 269 -20.99 12.20 -0.02
CA LEU A 269 -20.28 11.17 -0.80
C LEU A 269 -20.25 9.78 -0.10
N PRO A 270 -21.43 9.21 0.26
CA PRO A 270 -21.55 7.96 1.05
C PRO A 270 -20.81 6.77 0.44
N LYS A 271 -20.64 6.76 -0.88
CA LYS A 271 -19.90 5.70 -1.59
C LYS A 271 -18.44 5.56 -1.12
N TRP A 272 -17.85 6.64 -0.61
CA TRP A 272 -16.46 6.71 -0.20
C TRP A 272 -16.27 6.96 1.29
N ASN A 273 -17.31 7.41 1.99
CA ASN A 273 -17.21 7.83 3.38
C ASN A 273 -18.27 7.09 4.20
N TYR A 274 -17.81 6.31 5.16
CA TYR A 274 -18.67 5.51 6.04
C TYR A 274 -17.96 5.13 7.33
N ARG A 275 -18.74 4.71 8.32
CA ARG A 275 -18.29 4.41 9.66
C ARG A 275 -18.74 3.04 10.12
N ALA A 276 -17.81 2.28 10.67
CA ALA A 276 -18.09 1.13 11.51
C ALA A 276 -18.11 1.61 12.96
N ILE A 277 -19.30 1.59 13.57
CA ILE A 277 -19.48 1.99 14.97
C ILE A 277 -19.52 0.71 15.81
N PRO A 278 -18.67 0.55 16.84
CA PRO A 278 -18.69 -0.64 17.68
C PRO A 278 -20.07 -0.85 18.28
N GLN A 279 -20.54 -2.09 18.20
CA GLN A 279 -21.78 -2.53 18.83
C GLN A 279 -21.46 -3.09 20.23
N GLU A 280 -22.30 -2.78 21.21
CA GLU A 280 -22.24 -3.35 22.57
C GLU A 280 -22.46 -4.87 22.58
#